data_AF-A0A931ZA68-F1
#
_entry.id   AF-A0A931ZA68-F1
#
_cell.length_a   1.000
_cell.length_b   1.000
_cell.length_c   1.000
_cell.angle_alpha   90.00
_cell.angle_beta   90.00
_cell.angle_gamma   90.00
#
_symmetry.space_group_name_H-M   'P 1'
#
loop_
_entity.id
_entity.type
_entity.pdbx_description
1 polymer ?
#
loop_
_entity_poly.entity_id
_entity_poly.type
_entity_poly.pdbx_seq_one_letter_code
_entity_poly.pdbx_strand_id
1 'polypeptide(L)'
;MLTFFAPIPLFAQIDFVGKTEAEIFAVKGQPQSKAKTGNKAIYRWVDAQVVVIDGRITEYRARNSDKEYEMRSYYIARATEEQRRVAQEKARTQKETEAAVARSEEGRIFRERQLEAQRASSSNYWFTSGFYVKDGMGGRHPSLNKPLPPSTQKQPTRSISRNIPVSPPPNRDRQSEIDLLNIQIENLRSEISRLQRIETEAYMAHDEQTRANYRQAIQGKQRELDLLKEKKQRVFFGK
;
A
#
# COMPACT_ATOMS: atom_id res chain seq x y z
N MET A 1 27.55 -32.06 -23.58
CA MET A 1 28.57 -31.01 -23.35
C MET A 1 28.51 -30.67 -21.86
N LEU A 2 29.43 -31.20 -21.06
CA LEU A 2 29.47 -31.03 -19.61
C LEU A 2 30.30 -29.79 -19.29
N THR A 3 29.67 -28.69 -18.87
CA THR A 3 30.35 -27.53 -18.30
C THR A 3 30.69 -27.82 -16.84
N PHE A 4 31.94 -28.20 -16.60
CA PHE A 4 32.51 -28.29 -15.27
C PHE A 4 32.59 -26.89 -14.66
N PHE A 5 31.78 -26.62 -13.64
CA PHE A 5 32.01 -25.50 -12.72
C PHE A 5 33.18 -25.88 -11.83
N ALA A 6 34.38 -25.40 -12.19
CA ALA A 6 35.51 -25.47 -11.29
C ALA A 6 35.23 -24.57 -10.07
N PRO A 7 35.39 -25.06 -8.83
CA PRO A 7 35.30 -24.21 -7.65
C PRO A 7 36.43 -23.20 -7.68
N ILE A 8 36.10 -21.91 -7.76
CA ILE A 8 37.07 -20.82 -7.70
C ILE A 8 37.61 -20.79 -6.25
N PRO A 9 38.92 -21.01 -6.04
CA PRO A 9 39.48 -20.98 -4.70
C PRO A 9 39.32 -19.60 -4.07
N LEU A 10 38.94 -19.62 -2.80
CA LEU A 10 38.66 -18.49 -1.90
C LEU A 10 39.94 -17.76 -1.46
N PHE A 11 40.93 -17.63 -2.34
CA PHE A 11 42.25 -17.07 -2.06
C PHE A 11 42.65 -16.05 -3.11
N ALA A 12 42.20 -14.82 -2.91
CA ALA A 12 42.79 -13.62 -3.51
C ALA A 12 42.10 -12.38 -2.95
N GLN A 13 42.35 -12.04 -1.68
CA GLN A 13 42.43 -10.62 -1.32
C GLN A 13 43.70 -10.07 -1.99
N ILE A 14 43.68 -9.96 -3.31
CA ILE A 14 44.68 -9.22 -4.06
C ILE A 14 44.44 -7.77 -3.67
N ASP A 15 45.47 -7.11 -3.16
CA ASP A 15 45.42 -5.68 -2.91
C ASP A 15 45.28 -4.97 -4.26
N PHE A 16 44.06 -4.57 -4.58
CA PHE A 16 43.73 -3.87 -5.83
C PHE A 16 43.96 -2.37 -5.71
N VAL A 17 44.25 -1.85 -4.50
CA VAL A 17 44.47 -0.42 -4.28
C VAL A 17 45.72 0.03 -5.05
N GLY A 18 45.59 1.11 -5.81
CA GLY A 18 46.65 1.65 -6.67
C GLY A 18 46.70 1.08 -8.10
N LYS A 19 46.02 -0.03 -8.37
CA LYS A 19 45.87 -0.60 -9.71
C LYS A 19 44.93 0.23 -10.58
N THR A 20 45.04 0.06 -11.89
CA THR A 20 44.22 0.74 -12.90
C THR A 20 42.88 0.03 -13.10
N GLU A 21 41.91 0.75 -13.68
CA GLU A 21 40.60 0.19 -14.05
C GLU A 21 40.72 -1.04 -14.98
N ALA A 22 41.66 -1.02 -15.92
CA ALA A 22 41.85 -2.11 -16.87
C ALA A 22 42.32 -3.41 -16.20
N GLU A 23 43.23 -3.29 -15.22
CA GLU A 23 43.77 -4.45 -14.50
C GLU A 23 42.69 -5.17 -13.69
N ILE A 24 41.76 -4.43 -13.07
CA ILE A 24 40.67 -5.08 -12.34
C ILE A 24 39.64 -5.71 -13.27
N PHE A 25 39.40 -5.13 -14.45
CA PHE A 25 38.51 -5.75 -15.45
C PHE A 25 39.11 -7.02 -16.04
N ALA A 26 40.44 -7.09 -16.19
CA ALA A 26 41.10 -8.32 -16.60
C ALA A 26 40.94 -9.45 -15.58
N VAL A 27 40.92 -9.13 -14.29
CA VAL A 27 40.82 -10.13 -13.20
C VAL A 27 39.36 -10.48 -12.87
N LYS A 28 38.47 -9.49 -12.76
CA LYS A 28 37.08 -9.67 -12.31
C LYS A 28 36.06 -9.73 -13.46
N GLY A 29 36.47 -9.42 -14.68
CA GLY A 29 35.56 -9.28 -15.81
C GLY A 29 34.68 -8.02 -15.71
N GLN A 30 33.59 -8.01 -16.49
CA GLN A 30 32.67 -6.87 -16.55
C GLN A 30 31.88 -6.71 -15.24
N PRO A 31 31.75 -5.48 -14.70
CA PRO A 31 30.95 -5.23 -13.51
C PRO A 31 29.45 -5.35 -13.80
N GLN A 32 28.66 -5.73 -12.80
CA GLN A 32 27.19 -5.75 -12.89
C GLN A 32 26.60 -4.34 -12.95
N SER A 33 27.23 -3.37 -12.28
CA SER A 33 26.80 -1.98 -12.34
C SER A 33 27.98 -1.03 -12.19
N LYS A 34 27.83 0.15 -12.82
CA LYS A 34 28.79 1.24 -12.82
C LYS A 34 28.06 2.53 -12.45
N ALA A 35 28.56 3.26 -11.46
CA ALA A 35 28.13 4.61 -11.15
C ALA A 35 29.34 5.55 -11.31
N LYS A 36 29.23 6.61 -12.12
CA LYS A 36 30.32 7.56 -12.36
C LYS A 36 29.87 8.98 -12.00
N THR A 37 30.70 9.69 -11.25
CA THR A 37 30.49 11.09 -10.87
C THR A 37 31.83 11.83 -10.93
N GLY A 38 32.00 12.67 -11.96
CA GLY A 38 33.27 13.35 -12.24
C GLY A 38 34.41 12.34 -12.43
N ASN A 39 35.47 12.50 -11.64
CA ASN A 39 36.67 11.65 -11.67
C ASN A 39 36.51 10.37 -10.83
N LYS A 40 35.41 10.22 -10.11
CA LYS A 40 35.11 9.05 -9.29
C LYS A 40 34.19 8.09 -10.03
N ALA A 41 34.55 6.81 -10.05
CA ALA A 41 33.70 5.73 -10.52
C ALA A 41 33.58 4.65 -9.45
N ILE A 42 32.39 4.07 -9.31
CA ILE A 42 32.10 2.96 -8.41
C ILE A 42 31.64 1.80 -9.28
N TYR A 43 32.43 0.73 -9.27
CA TYR A 43 32.15 -0.51 -9.97
C TYR A 43 31.67 -1.55 -8.96
N ARG A 44 30.63 -2.31 -9.33
CA ARG A 44 30.08 -3.36 -8.47
C ARG A 44 30.03 -4.69 -9.21
N TRP A 45 30.59 -5.70 -8.55
CA TRP A 45 30.45 -7.11 -8.85
C TRP A 45 29.57 -7.78 -7.79
N VAL A 46 29.31 -9.07 -7.99
CA VAL A 46 28.55 -9.91 -7.03
C VAL A 46 29.25 -9.95 -5.68
N ASP A 47 30.58 -10.06 -5.69
CA ASP A 47 31.45 -10.32 -4.55
C ASP A 47 32.30 -9.10 -4.12
N ALA A 48 32.24 -8.00 -4.86
CA ALA A 48 33.09 -6.83 -4.60
C ALA A 48 32.47 -5.50 -5.04
N GLN A 49 32.85 -4.43 -4.36
CA GLN A 49 32.68 -3.05 -4.80
C GLN A 49 34.04 -2.37 -4.83
N VAL A 50 34.28 -1.62 -5.90
CA VAL A 50 35.56 -0.95 -6.13
C VAL A 50 35.30 0.50 -6.43
N VAL A 51 36.03 1.37 -5.75
CA VAL A 51 36.01 2.81 -5.99
C VAL A 51 37.29 3.17 -6.75
N VAL A 52 37.10 3.83 -7.88
CA VAL A 52 38.16 4.33 -8.75
C VAL A 52 38.11 5.85 -8.73
N ILE A 53 39.24 6.51 -8.51
CA ILE A 53 39.41 7.96 -8.58
C ILE A 53 40.60 8.23 -9.51
N ASP A 54 40.42 9.13 -10.49
CA ASP A 54 41.45 9.47 -11.47
C ASP A 54 42.04 8.25 -12.20
N GLY A 55 41.19 7.27 -12.50
CA GLY A 55 41.56 6.04 -13.22
C GLY A 55 42.29 4.98 -12.38
N ARG A 56 42.50 5.23 -11.08
CA ARG A 56 43.13 4.28 -10.14
C ARG A 56 42.16 3.85 -9.05
N ILE A 57 42.30 2.61 -8.60
CA ILE A 57 41.49 2.05 -7.53
C ILE A 57 41.97 2.64 -6.19
N THR A 58 41.05 3.27 -5.47
CA THR A 58 41.31 3.87 -4.15
C THR A 58 40.70 3.07 -3.01
N GLU A 59 39.62 2.33 -3.27
CA GLU A 59 38.98 1.47 -2.27
C GLU A 59 38.53 0.17 -2.93
N TYR A 60 38.84 -0.95 -2.29
CA TYR A 60 38.29 -2.26 -2.61
C TYR A 60 37.55 -2.79 -1.39
N ARG A 61 36.26 -3.07 -1.55
CA ARG A 61 35.42 -3.64 -0.50
C ARG A 61 34.88 -4.98 -0.97
N ALA A 62 35.24 -6.05 -0.27
CA ALA A 62 34.58 -7.34 -0.46
C ALA A 62 33.10 -7.21 -0.06
N ARG A 63 32.21 -7.54 -0.98
CA ARG A 63 30.76 -7.62 -0.71
C ARG A 63 30.44 -9.04 -0.33
N ASN A 64 29.88 -9.21 0.85
CA ASN A 64 29.20 -10.45 1.17
C ASN A 64 27.72 -10.23 0.81
N SER A 65 27.35 -10.67 -0.39
CA SER A 65 26.01 -10.49 -0.95
C SER A 65 24.92 -10.99 -0.01
N ASP A 66 25.19 -12.04 0.77
CA ASP A 66 24.25 -12.59 1.74
C ASP A 66 24.03 -11.68 2.94
N LYS A 67 25.09 -11.10 3.52
CA LYS A 67 24.96 -10.13 4.63
C LYS A 67 24.31 -8.82 4.20
N GLU A 68 24.60 -8.34 2.98
CA GLU A 68 23.95 -7.13 2.47
C GLU A 68 22.46 -7.36 2.18
N TYR A 69 22.07 -8.55 1.70
CA TYR A 69 20.67 -8.89 1.47
C TYR A 69 19.89 -9.00 2.78
N GLU A 70 20.48 -9.63 3.79
CA GLU A 70 19.88 -9.75 5.13
C GLU A 70 19.68 -8.36 5.77
N MET A 71 20.68 -7.49 5.75
CA MET A 71 20.51 -6.11 6.24
C MET A 71 19.44 -5.35 5.47
N ARG A 72 19.37 -5.49 4.15
CA ARG A 72 18.34 -4.83 3.34
C ARG A 72 16.94 -5.28 3.72
N SER A 73 16.73 -6.59 3.90
CA SER A 73 15.44 -7.13 4.35
C SER A 73 15.05 -6.60 5.73
N TYR A 74 16.00 -6.48 6.66
CA TYR A 74 15.77 -5.92 7.99
C TYR A 74 15.34 -4.44 7.92
N TYR A 75 16.00 -3.62 7.09
CA TYR A 75 15.61 -2.21 6.93
C TYR A 75 14.26 -2.06 6.24
N ILE A 76 13.93 -2.91 5.26
CA ILE A 76 12.62 -2.90 4.60
C ILE A 76 11.53 -3.29 5.60
N ALA A 77 11.71 -4.36 6.37
CA ALA A 77 10.75 -4.79 7.39
C ALA A 77 10.47 -3.67 8.39
N ARG A 78 11.53 -3.02 8.90
CA ARG A 78 11.40 -1.90 9.85
C ARG A 78 10.69 -0.70 9.25
N ALA A 79 11.01 -0.31 8.01
CA ALA A 79 10.32 0.80 7.33
C ALA A 79 8.83 0.50 7.10
N THR A 80 8.49 -0.76 6.80
CA THR A 80 7.10 -1.19 6.59
C THR A 80 6.32 -1.19 7.91
N GLU A 81 6.96 -1.56 9.01
CA GLU A 81 6.37 -1.53 10.35
C GLU A 81 6.14 -0.10 10.85
N GLU A 82 7.09 0.80 10.61
CA GLU A 82 6.94 2.23 10.90
C GLU A 82 5.76 2.83 10.12
N GLN A 83 5.63 2.50 8.83
CA GLN A 83 4.49 2.94 8.00
C GLN A 83 3.16 2.40 8.50
N ARG A 84 3.12 1.14 8.95
CA ARG A 84 1.91 0.56 9.56
C ARG A 84 1.53 1.28 10.85
N ARG A 85 2.51 1.62 11.70
CA ARG A 85 2.27 2.35 12.94
C ARG A 85 1.69 3.74 12.66
N VAL A 86 2.30 4.48 11.74
CA VAL A 86 1.80 5.80 11.32
C VAL A 86 0.41 5.72 10.69
N ALA A 87 0.13 4.69 9.89
CA ALA A 87 -1.19 4.48 9.30
C ALA A 87 -2.25 4.16 10.37
N GLN A 88 -1.93 3.34 11.37
CA GLN A 88 -2.83 3.05 12.49
C GLN A 88 -3.10 4.28 13.35
N GLU A 89 -2.06 5.08 13.62
CA GLU A 89 -2.18 6.30 14.41
C GLU A 89 -3.09 7.31 13.70
N LYS A 90 -2.88 7.52 12.40
CA LYS A 90 -3.77 8.35 11.56
C LYS A 90 -5.21 7.85 11.53
N ALA A 91 -5.41 6.53 11.43
CA ALA A 91 -6.75 5.93 11.43
C ALA A 91 -7.46 6.12 12.78
N ARG A 92 -6.73 6.09 13.90
CA ARG A 92 -7.27 6.43 15.22
C ARG A 92 -7.65 7.89 15.33
N THR A 93 -6.77 8.80 14.89
CA THR A 93 -7.07 10.24 14.93
C THR A 93 -8.29 10.57 14.07
N GLN A 94 -8.41 9.97 12.89
CA GLN A 94 -9.59 10.14 12.03
C GLN A 94 -10.89 9.70 12.71
N LYS A 95 -10.90 8.52 13.32
CA LYS A 95 -12.08 8.03 14.07
C LYS A 95 -12.43 8.92 15.24
N GLU A 96 -11.44 9.43 15.97
CA GLU A 96 -11.68 10.37 17.07
C GLU A 96 -12.25 11.70 16.57
N THR A 97 -11.75 12.23 15.44
CA THR A 97 -12.31 13.44 14.83
C THR A 97 -13.73 13.24 14.32
N GLU A 98 -14.02 12.11 13.67
CA GLU A 98 -15.38 11.76 13.21
C GLU A 98 -16.34 11.61 14.41
N ALA A 99 -15.89 10.93 15.48
CA ALA A 99 -16.69 10.79 16.70
C ALA A 99 -16.90 12.12 17.45
N ALA A 100 -15.97 13.08 17.34
CA ALA A 100 -16.12 14.42 17.89
C ALA A 100 -17.11 15.27 17.07
N VAL A 101 -17.05 15.17 15.74
CA VAL A 101 -18.00 15.83 14.83
C VAL A 101 -19.42 15.29 15.05
N ALA A 102 -19.58 13.96 15.11
CA ALA A 102 -20.89 13.34 15.37
C ALA A 102 -21.49 13.80 16.71
N ARG A 103 -20.69 13.85 17.79
CA ARG A 103 -21.13 14.36 19.11
C ARG A 103 -21.51 15.84 19.06
N SER A 104 -20.82 16.65 18.25
CA SER A 104 -21.15 18.06 18.04
C SER A 104 -22.47 18.24 17.27
N GLU A 105 -22.70 17.43 16.24
CA GLU A 105 -23.96 17.42 15.47
C GLU A 105 -25.15 16.97 16.32
N GLU A 106 -24.99 15.92 17.13
CA GLU A 106 -26.02 15.49 18.09
C GLU A 106 -26.36 16.59 19.09
N GLY A 107 -25.35 17.30 19.61
CA GLY A 107 -25.53 18.45 20.49
C GLY A 107 -26.28 19.61 19.80
N ARG A 108 -26.02 19.84 18.51
CA ARG A 108 -26.72 20.85 17.69
C ARG A 108 -28.19 20.47 17.50
N ILE A 109 -28.47 19.23 17.10
CA ILE A 109 -29.83 18.70 16.88
C ILE A 109 -30.63 18.74 18.18
N PHE A 110 -30.02 18.37 19.31
CA PHE A 110 -30.68 18.44 20.62
C PHE A 110 -31.04 19.87 21.01
N ARG A 111 -30.14 20.84 20.80
CA ARG A 111 -30.39 22.25 21.09
C ARG A 111 -31.47 22.85 20.18
N GLU A 112 -31.51 22.44 18.92
CA GLU A 112 -32.52 22.87 17.95
C GLU A 112 -33.91 22.34 18.35
N ARG A 113 -34.02 21.07 18.76
CA ARG A 113 -35.28 20.51 19.30
C ARG A 113 -35.75 21.19 20.59
N GLN A 114 -34.84 21.57 21.47
CA GLN A 114 -35.17 22.34 22.69
C GLN A 114 -35.75 23.71 22.34
N LEU A 115 -35.16 24.42 21.37
CA LEU A 115 -35.67 25.71 20.89
C LEU A 115 -37.03 25.57 20.20
N GLU A 116 -37.24 24.51 19.43
CA GLU A 116 -38.53 24.23 18.78
C GLU A 116 -39.62 23.89 19.79
N ALA A 117 -39.29 23.11 20.83
CA ALA A 117 -40.20 22.85 21.95
C ALA A 117 -40.54 24.13 22.74
N GLN A 118 -39.57 25.02 22.94
CA GLN A 118 -39.83 26.34 23.55
C GLN A 118 -40.70 27.24 22.67
N ARG A 119 -40.49 27.24 21.34
CA ARG A 119 -41.35 27.95 20.38
C ARG A 119 -42.78 27.40 20.36
N ALA A 120 -42.93 26.09 20.35
CA ALA A 120 -44.25 25.45 20.45
C ALA A 120 -44.95 25.79 21.77
N SER A 121 -44.21 25.83 22.89
CA SER A 121 -44.74 26.23 24.20
C SER A 121 -45.12 27.72 24.29
N SER A 122 -44.45 28.59 23.53
CA SER A 122 -44.74 30.04 23.51
C SER A 122 -45.81 30.42 22.46
N SER A 123 -46.08 29.55 21.49
CA SER A 123 -47.12 29.77 20.47
C SER A 123 -48.56 29.54 20.98
N ASN A 124 -48.75 29.00 22.19
CA ASN A 124 -50.08 28.81 22.80
C ASN A 124 -50.58 30.03 23.61
N TYR A 125 -49.86 31.15 23.63
CA TYR A 125 -50.20 32.33 24.45
C TYR A 125 -50.87 33.50 23.70
N TRP A 126 -51.25 33.35 22.42
CA TRP A 126 -51.82 34.46 21.63
C TRP A 126 -53.20 34.20 21.00
N PHE A 127 -53.93 33.17 21.42
CA PHE A 127 -55.24 32.85 20.81
C PHE A 127 -56.39 32.63 21.82
N THR A 128 -56.45 33.41 22.89
CA THR A 128 -57.69 33.55 23.69
C THR A 128 -57.88 34.98 24.20
N SER A 129 -57.97 35.93 23.28
CA SER A 129 -58.57 37.24 23.54
C SER A 129 -59.42 37.62 22.35
N GLY A 130 -60.70 37.22 22.38
CA GLY A 130 -61.68 37.61 21.39
C GLY A 130 -61.88 39.12 21.40
N PHE A 131 -61.69 39.75 20.25
CA PHE A 131 -62.29 41.04 19.95
C PHE A 131 -63.12 40.89 18.68
N TYR A 132 -64.44 40.96 18.86
CA TYR A 132 -65.41 41.19 17.80
C TYR A 132 -65.14 42.56 17.17
N VAL A 133 -64.91 42.61 15.87
CA VAL A 133 -65.17 43.81 15.07
C VAL A 133 -66.10 43.41 13.93
N LYS A 134 -67.29 43.98 14.02
CA LYS A 134 -68.40 43.92 13.08
C LYS A 134 -68.28 45.13 12.14
N ASP A 135 -68.83 44.97 10.93
CA ASP A 135 -68.99 45.98 9.87
C ASP A 135 -67.70 46.25 9.06
N GLY A 136 -67.70 46.32 7.73
CA GLY A 136 -68.77 46.21 6.75
C GLY A 136 -68.19 46.50 5.35
N MET A 137 -68.91 46.01 4.34
CA MET A 137 -68.93 46.46 2.95
C MET A 137 -67.63 46.54 2.12
N GLY A 138 -67.62 45.70 1.08
CA GLY A 138 -67.52 46.23 -0.28
C GLY A 138 -66.19 46.01 -1.00
N GLY A 139 -66.25 45.28 -2.11
CA GLY A 139 -65.47 45.67 -3.29
C GLY A 139 -64.59 44.61 -3.92
N ARG A 140 -65.13 44.04 -5.01
CA ARG A 140 -64.44 43.78 -6.30
C ARG A 140 -63.35 42.70 -6.35
N HIS A 141 -63.76 41.58 -6.97
CA HIS A 141 -62.94 40.73 -7.83
C HIS A 141 -62.12 41.55 -8.85
N PRO A 142 -60.95 41.02 -9.29
CA PRO A 142 -60.91 40.51 -10.67
C PRO A 142 -60.07 39.24 -10.91
N SER A 143 -60.58 38.49 -11.89
CA SER A 143 -59.93 37.70 -12.96
C SER A 143 -58.81 36.69 -12.67
N LEU A 144 -59.19 35.42 -12.89
CA LEU A 144 -58.41 34.37 -13.55
C LEU A 144 -57.66 34.85 -14.82
N ASN A 145 -56.40 34.44 -14.97
CA ASN A 145 -55.86 33.70 -16.13
C ASN A 145 -54.34 33.89 -16.23
N LYS A 146 -53.57 32.85 -15.88
CA LYS A 146 -52.20 32.68 -16.38
C LYS A 146 -52.15 31.39 -17.19
N PRO A 147 -51.85 31.43 -18.50
CA PRO A 147 -51.68 30.24 -19.30
C PRO A 147 -50.34 29.56 -18.97
N LEU A 148 -50.41 28.24 -18.79
CA LEU A 148 -49.26 27.34 -18.72
C LEU A 148 -48.54 27.33 -20.09
N PRO A 149 -47.20 27.37 -20.14
CA PRO A 149 -46.47 27.16 -21.39
C PRO A 149 -46.53 25.68 -21.83
N PRO A 150 -46.58 25.41 -23.15
CA PRO A 150 -46.73 24.06 -23.68
C PRO A 150 -45.47 23.20 -23.45
N SER A 151 -45.71 21.95 -23.07
CA SER A 151 -44.71 20.90 -22.98
C SER A 151 -44.14 20.57 -24.36
N THR A 152 -42.90 20.98 -24.63
CA THR A 152 -42.17 20.52 -25.81
C THR A 152 -41.71 19.08 -25.58
N GLN A 153 -42.53 18.13 -26.02
CA GLN A 153 -42.24 16.71 -26.07
C GLN A 153 -41.16 16.46 -27.13
N LYS A 154 -39.88 16.56 -26.76
CA LYS A 154 -38.77 16.11 -27.60
C LYS A 154 -38.68 14.59 -27.50
N GLN A 155 -38.92 13.94 -28.63
CA GLN A 155 -38.75 12.52 -28.86
C GLN A 155 -37.34 12.07 -28.41
N PRO A 156 -37.20 10.93 -27.70
CA PRO A 156 -35.89 10.35 -27.48
C PRO A 156 -35.38 9.78 -28.80
N THR A 157 -34.34 10.41 -29.34
CA THR A 157 -33.48 9.81 -30.36
C THR A 157 -32.93 8.50 -29.79
N ARG A 158 -33.36 7.38 -30.39
CA ARG A 158 -32.75 6.07 -30.17
C ARG A 158 -31.28 6.15 -30.57
N SER A 159 -30.40 6.40 -29.61
CA SER A 159 -29.00 6.06 -29.73
C SER A 159 -28.93 4.53 -29.74
N ILE A 160 -28.52 3.98 -30.88
CA ILE A 160 -28.14 2.59 -31.02
C ILE A 160 -26.88 2.42 -30.18
N SER A 161 -27.09 2.10 -28.89
CA SER A 161 -26.05 1.67 -27.97
C SER A 161 -25.52 0.34 -28.50
N ARG A 162 -24.37 0.38 -29.16
CA ARG A 162 -23.56 -0.82 -29.33
C ARG A 162 -23.26 -1.31 -27.92
N ASN A 163 -23.85 -2.45 -27.57
CA ASN A 163 -23.44 -3.25 -26.41
C ASN A 163 -21.98 -3.68 -26.62
N ILE A 164 -21.05 -2.75 -26.39
CA ILE A 164 -19.70 -3.09 -26.02
C ILE A 164 -19.87 -3.67 -24.61
N PRO A 165 -19.49 -4.93 -24.35
CA PRO A 165 -19.40 -5.42 -22.98
C PRO A 165 -18.36 -4.55 -22.27
N VAL A 166 -18.84 -3.52 -21.59
CA VAL A 166 -18.04 -2.74 -20.65
C VAL A 166 -17.79 -3.72 -19.52
N SER A 167 -16.60 -4.33 -19.53
CA SER A 167 -16.09 -5.06 -18.38
C SER A 167 -16.33 -4.19 -17.15
N PRO A 168 -17.05 -4.68 -16.13
CA PRO A 168 -17.28 -3.90 -14.93
C PRO A 168 -15.92 -3.41 -14.42
N PRO A 169 -15.80 -2.12 -14.06
CA PRO A 169 -14.54 -1.58 -13.58
C PRO A 169 -14.03 -2.46 -12.42
N PRO A 170 -12.72 -2.77 -12.37
CA PRO A 170 -12.17 -3.60 -11.32
C PRO A 170 -12.54 -2.98 -9.97
N ASN A 171 -13.22 -3.75 -9.13
CA ASN A 171 -13.61 -3.33 -7.80
C ASN A 171 -12.32 -2.98 -7.04
N ARG A 172 -12.07 -1.67 -6.85
CA ARG A 172 -10.80 -1.10 -6.38
C ARG A 172 -10.33 -1.73 -5.05
N ASP A 173 -11.29 -2.20 -4.26
CA ASP A 173 -11.08 -2.87 -2.98
C ASP A 173 -10.55 -4.31 -3.13
N ARG A 174 -10.89 -5.01 -4.21
CA ARG A 174 -10.34 -6.35 -4.49
C ARG A 174 -8.90 -6.28 -4.97
N GLN A 175 -8.57 -5.25 -5.75
CA GLN A 175 -7.21 -5.08 -6.24
C GLN A 175 -6.24 -4.76 -5.08
N SER A 176 -6.65 -3.89 -4.16
CA SER A 176 -5.85 -3.59 -2.97
C SER A 176 -5.67 -4.81 -2.05
N GLU A 177 -6.69 -5.66 -1.90
CA GLU A 177 -6.56 -6.92 -1.16
C GLU A 177 -5.59 -7.89 -1.86
N ILE A 178 -5.65 -8.01 -3.19
CA ILE A 178 -4.70 -8.83 -3.97
C ILE A 178 -3.26 -8.32 -3.80
N ASP A 179 -3.05 -7.01 -3.82
CA ASP A 179 -1.72 -6.40 -3.66
C ASP A 179 -1.17 -6.66 -2.25
N LEU A 180 -1.99 -6.54 -1.21
CA LEU A 180 -1.62 -6.90 0.15
C LEU A 180 -1.25 -8.38 0.28
N LEU A 181 -2.03 -9.27 -0.33
CA LEU A 181 -1.74 -10.71 -0.34
C LEU A 181 -0.44 -11.03 -1.09
N ASN A 182 -0.13 -10.33 -2.18
CA ASN A 182 1.13 -10.48 -2.90
C ASN A 182 2.33 -10.10 -2.02
N ILE A 183 2.23 -9.00 -1.28
CA ILE A 183 3.29 -8.58 -0.34
C ILE A 183 3.48 -9.65 0.74
N GLN A 184 2.40 -10.18 1.32
CA GLN A 184 2.49 -11.23 2.34
C GLN A 184 3.11 -12.53 1.80
N ILE A 185 2.72 -12.94 0.59
CA ILE A 185 3.28 -14.11 -0.10
C ILE A 185 4.79 -13.95 -0.32
N GLU A 186 5.25 -12.77 -0.75
CA GLU A 186 6.66 -12.51 -1.01
C GLU A 186 7.49 -12.48 0.28
N ASN A 187 6.93 -11.91 1.35
CA ASN A 187 7.55 -11.94 2.67
C ASN A 187 7.70 -13.38 3.19
N LEU A 188 6.67 -14.22 3.07
CA LEU A 188 6.76 -15.63 3.47
C LEU A 188 7.76 -16.42 2.63
N ARG A 189 7.83 -16.19 1.32
CA ARG A 189 8.83 -16.81 0.45
C ARG A 189 10.26 -16.44 0.86
N SER A 190 10.47 -15.18 1.20
CA SER A 190 11.75 -14.68 1.69
C SER A 190 12.14 -15.35 3.01
N GLU A 191 11.19 -15.47 3.95
CA GLU A 191 11.43 -16.13 5.23
C GLU A 191 11.73 -17.62 5.08
N ILE A 192 10.98 -18.34 4.24
CA ILE A 192 11.25 -19.75 3.92
C ILE A 192 12.68 -19.90 3.36
N SER A 193 13.06 -19.03 2.43
CA SER A 193 14.39 -19.05 1.83
C SER A 193 15.49 -18.79 2.87
N ARG A 194 15.25 -17.90 3.83
CA ARG A 194 16.17 -17.64 4.96
C ARG A 194 16.31 -18.88 5.84
N LEU A 195 15.20 -19.48 6.26
CA LEU A 195 15.20 -20.67 7.11
C LEU A 195 15.90 -21.85 6.42
N GLN A 196 15.74 -22.01 5.10
CA GLN A 196 16.44 -23.05 4.33
C GLN A 196 17.97 -22.87 4.34
N ARG A 197 18.45 -21.62 4.30
CA ARG A 197 19.89 -21.35 4.42
C ARG A 197 20.40 -21.75 5.80
N ILE A 198 19.67 -21.40 6.87
CA ILE A 198 20.04 -21.76 8.24
C ILE A 198 19.96 -23.29 8.43
N GLU A 199 18.95 -23.98 7.87
CA GLU A 199 18.89 -25.45 7.86
C GLU A 199 20.13 -26.05 7.18
N THR A 200 20.59 -25.43 6.08
CA THR A 200 21.79 -25.87 5.36
C THR A 200 23.05 -25.64 6.18
N GLU A 201 23.19 -24.49 6.84
CA GLU A 201 24.32 -24.20 7.74
C GLU A 201 24.35 -25.18 8.93
N ALA A 202 23.19 -25.46 9.54
CA ALA A 202 23.07 -26.45 10.61
C ALA A 202 23.43 -27.86 10.12
N TYR A 203 23.04 -28.22 8.90
CA TYR A 203 23.44 -29.49 8.28
C TYR A 203 24.96 -29.59 8.09
N MET A 204 25.61 -28.53 7.62
CA MET A 204 27.07 -28.49 7.47
C MET A 204 27.81 -28.51 8.82
N ALA A 205 27.19 -27.99 9.88
CA ALA A 205 27.69 -28.08 11.25
C ALA A 205 27.42 -29.42 11.94
N HIS A 206 26.73 -30.36 11.26
CA HIS A 206 26.27 -31.63 11.83
C HIS A 206 25.37 -31.49 13.08
N ASP A 207 24.67 -30.36 13.22
CA ASP A 207 23.71 -30.13 14.30
C ASP A 207 22.30 -30.58 13.85
N GLU A 208 22.03 -31.87 14.05
CA GLU A 208 20.77 -32.50 13.64
C GLU A 208 19.55 -31.95 14.36
N GLN A 209 19.67 -31.55 15.63
CA GLN A 209 18.57 -31.01 16.41
C GLN A 209 18.14 -29.64 15.87
N THR A 210 19.11 -28.76 15.63
CA THR A 210 18.86 -27.45 15.05
C THR A 210 18.28 -27.57 13.64
N ARG A 211 18.80 -28.49 12.82
CA ARG A 211 18.26 -28.79 11.49
C ARG A 211 16.80 -29.25 11.55
N ALA A 212 16.46 -30.16 12.47
CA ALA A 212 15.09 -30.65 12.62
C ALA A 212 14.10 -29.53 13.01
N ASN A 213 14.52 -28.64 13.90
CA ASN A 213 13.73 -27.47 14.31
C ASN A 213 13.43 -26.54 13.11
N TYR A 214 14.45 -26.21 12.32
CA TYR A 214 14.27 -25.36 11.14
C TYR A 214 13.42 -26.02 10.06
N ARG A 215 13.57 -27.34 9.86
CA ARG A 215 12.71 -28.09 8.95
C ARG A 215 11.24 -28.01 9.33
N GLN A 216 10.90 -28.17 10.61
CA GLN A 216 9.53 -28.02 11.09
C GLN A 216 9.01 -26.58 10.88
N ALA A 217 9.83 -25.57 11.17
CA ALA A 217 9.49 -24.17 10.93
C ALA A 217 9.20 -23.88 9.44
N ILE A 218 10.04 -24.39 8.53
CA ILE A 218 9.87 -24.29 7.08
C ILE A 218 8.54 -24.92 6.65
N GLN A 219 8.22 -26.12 7.14
CA GLN A 219 6.94 -26.78 6.84
C GLN A 219 5.74 -25.96 7.30
N GLY A 220 5.82 -25.37 8.50
CA GLY A 220 4.77 -24.47 9.02
C GLY A 220 4.56 -23.25 8.11
N LYS A 221 5.65 -22.60 7.70
CA LYS A 221 5.63 -21.45 6.80
C LYS A 221 5.15 -21.79 5.39
N GLN A 222 5.46 -22.99 4.89
CA GLN A 222 4.96 -23.47 3.60
C GLN A 222 3.44 -23.64 3.61
N ARG A 223 2.86 -24.19 4.68
CA ARG A 223 1.40 -24.29 4.83
C ARG A 223 0.74 -22.91 4.86
N GLU A 224 1.33 -21.96 5.59
CA GLU A 224 0.86 -20.57 5.64
C GLU A 224 0.88 -19.92 4.25
N LEU A 225 1.94 -20.14 3.48
CA LEU A 225 2.08 -19.65 2.11
C LEU A 225 0.98 -20.22 1.19
N ASP A 226 0.67 -21.51 1.32
CA ASP A 226 -0.34 -22.16 0.49
C ASP A 226 -1.76 -21.68 0.85
N LEU A 227 -2.05 -21.43 2.13
CA LEU A 227 -3.30 -20.78 2.57
C LEU A 227 -3.46 -19.37 1.99
N LEU A 228 -2.39 -18.56 1.96
CA LEU A 228 -2.45 -17.21 1.37
C LEU A 228 -2.65 -17.24 -0.14
N LYS A 229 -2.02 -18.19 -0.85
CA LYS A 229 -2.27 -18.38 -2.29
C LYS A 229 -3.72 -18.78 -2.55
N GLU A 230 -4.27 -19.68 -1.74
CA GLU A 230 -5.68 -20.07 -1.85
C GLU A 230 -6.61 -18.88 -1.59
N LYS A 231 -6.34 -18.10 -0.53
CA LYS A 231 -7.10 -16.88 -0.25
C LYS A 231 -7.03 -15.89 -1.42
N LYS A 232 -5.85 -15.68 -2.01
CA LYS A 232 -5.69 -14.83 -3.19
C LYS A 232 -6.51 -15.33 -4.37
N GLN A 233 -6.55 -16.65 -4.62
CA GLN A 233 -7.41 -17.22 -5.65
C GLN A 233 -8.89 -16.95 -5.37
N ARG A 234 -9.36 -17.13 -4.12
CA ARG A 234 -10.76 -16.85 -3.75
C ARG A 234 -11.13 -15.38 -3.99
N VAL A 235 -10.29 -14.44 -3.57
CA VAL A 235 -10.48 -13.00 -3.80
C VAL A 235 -10.49 -12.67 -5.29
N PHE A 236 -9.59 -13.28 -6.08
CA PHE A 236 -9.53 -13.09 -7.52
C PHE A 236 -10.79 -13.59 -8.24
N PHE A 237 -11.32 -14.76 -7.84
CA PHE A 237 -12.54 -15.33 -8.41
C PHE A 237 -13.84 -14.83 -7.77
N GLY A 238 -13.76 -14.00 -6.72
CA GLY A 238 -14.91 -13.45 -6.02
C GLY A 238 -15.79 -14.48 -5.31
N LYS A 239 -15.18 -15.57 -4.81
CA LYS A 239 -15.84 -16.66 -4.07
C LYS A 239 -15.69 -16.52 -2.55
#